data_AF-A0A2B7YDZ9-F1
#
_entry.id   AF-A0A2B7YDZ9-F1
#
_cell.length_a   1.000
_cell.length_b   1.000
_cell.length_c   1.000
_cell.angle_alpha   90.00
_cell.angle_beta   90.00
_cell.angle_gamma   90.00
#
_symmetry.space_group_name_H-M   'P 1'
#
loop_
_entity.id
_entity.type
_entity.pdbx_description
1 polymer ?
#
loop_
_entity_poly.entity_id
_entity_poly.type
_entity_poly.pdbx_seq_one_letter_code
_entity_poly.pdbx_strand_id
1 'polypeptide(L)'
;MAPWEDFDATFAFKRDLSYDSRLIEQVVSNRRALENVLFVDRLLKAINIKAASKVYPPRSNGTLRQLFQQIVTSSSPNHHKQSLIYYILRDCRNAGDGDPSLQFARKYCLPEKYRLFTEGIWHLDKLEFRKALECLTEPSLIPTFPDEILYVLSTLPKPDYSLATAYYLTVSPPLASPKTLHAYFDVLCQTRITESFYFTRKQDDNLRHELLERLIVFVHSTKAGELKANRAMDLINLPLSEVEEQWFEECLLRGKAKHLQGAMDTVMMRRIATGRLENLGHDLEALDGRRIDGLNWNDLKNNLQPGASLIGGPDAV
;
A
#
# COMPACT_ATOMS: atom_id res chain seq x y z
N MET A 1 30.81 15.86 -28.06
CA MET A 1 29.40 15.55 -27.73
C MET A 1 29.06 14.22 -28.37
N ALA A 2 28.41 13.33 -27.64
CA ALA A 2 28.00 12.03 -28.18
C ALA A 2 26.82 12.23 -29.16
N PRO A 3 26.65 11.39 -30.20
CA PRO A 3 25.61 11.60 -31.21
C PRO A 3 24.17 11.59 -30.66
N TRP A 4 23.93 10.93 -29.52
CA TRP A 4 22.63 10.92 -28.84
C TRP A 4 22.32 12.23 -28.09
N GLU A 5 23.32 13.11 -27.91
CA GLU A 5 23.14 14.44 -27.31
C GLU A 5 22.61 15.46 -28.33
N ASP A 6 22.55 15.11 -29.61
CA ASP A 6 21.92 15.92 -30.64
C ASP A 6 20.43 15.54 -30.79
N PHE A 7 19.57 16.56 -30.75
CA PHE A 7 18.13 16.38 -30.83
C PHE A 7 17.72 15.85 -32.21
N ASP A 8 18.25 16.44 -33.28
CA ASP A 8 17.83 16.13 -34.65
C ASP A 8 18.32 14.75 -35.12
N ALA A 9 19.43 14.26 -34.55
CA ALA A 9 19.87 12.87 -34.68
C ALA A 9 19.02 11.88 -33.87
N THR A 10 18.55 12.26 -32.67
CA THR A 10 17.76 11.39 -31.79
C THR A 10 16.30 11.29 -32.25
N PHE A 11 15.72 12.39 -32.70
CA PHE A 11 14.34 12.50 -33.20
C PHE A 11 14.29 12.51 -34.73
N ALA A 12 15.25 11.85 -35.41
CA ALA A 12 15.33 11.81 -36.86
C ALA A 12 14.06 11.25 -37.55
N PHE A 13 13.31 10.39 -36.85
CA PHE A 13 12.03 9.85 -37.32
C PHE A 13 10.93 10.93 -37.40
N LYS A 14 11.00 11.98 -36.57
CA LYS A 14 10.05 13.09 -36.54
C LYS A 14 10.64 14.32 -35.82
N ARG A 15 11.27 15.22 -36.58
CA ARG A 15 12.00 16.40 -36.02
C ARG A 15 11.08 17.49 -35.46
N ASP A 16 9.87 17.58 -35.99
CA ASP A 16 8.81 18.52 -35.60
C ASP A 16 7.81 17.89 -34.60
N LEU A 17 8.21 16.80 -33.93
CA LEU A 17 7.38 16.08 -32.97
C LEU A 17 6.74 17.01 -31.94
N SER A 18 5.43 16.87 -31.80
CA SER A 18 4.64 17.41 -30.69
C SER A 18 3.78 16.29 -30.14
N TYR A 19 3.59 16.30 -28.82
CA TYR A 19 2.70 15.33 -28.17
C TYR A 19 1.26 15.60 -28.62
N ASP A 20 0.50 14.52 -28.87
CA ASP A 20 -0.94 14.62 -29.11
C ASP A 20 -1.64 15.13 -27.84
N SER A 21 -2.69 15.95 -28.00
CA SER A 21 -3.53 16.44 -26.90
C SER A 21 -4.05 15.30 -26.03
N ARG A 22 -4.43 14.16 -26.64
CA ARG A 22 -4.87 12.98 -25.88
C ARG A 22 -3.81 12.44 -24.94
N LEU A 23 -2.55 12.38 -25.39
CA LEU A 23 -1.43 11.94 -24.57
C LEU A 23 -1.18 12.92 -23.42
N ILE A 24 -1.21 14.23 -23.70
CA ILE A 24 -1.03 15.27 -22.67
C ILE A 24 -2.13 15.17 -21.62
N GLU A 25 -3.39 15.06 -22.04
CA GLU A 25 -4.54 14.90 -21.14
C GLU A 25 -4.43 13.64 -20.28
N GLN A 26 -4.04 12.51 -20.88
CA GLN A 26 -3.83 11.26 -20.16
C GLN A 26 -2.74 11.40 -19.09
N VAL A 27 -1.59 11.99 -19.44
CA VAL A 27 -0.48 12.20 -18.50
C VAL A 27 -0.91 13.12 -17.35
N VAL A 28 -1.65 14.19 -17.65
CA VAL A 28 -2.17 15.10 -16.62
C VAL A 28 -3.19 14.40 -15.72
N SER A 29 -4.06 13.56 -16.28
CA SER A 29 -5.04 12.78 -15.52
C SER A 29 -4.34 11.76 -14.60
N ASN A 30 -3.39 11.00 -15.12
CA ASN A 30 -2.61 10.04 -14.35
C ASN A 30 -1.81 10.71 -13.24
N ARG A 31 -1.24 11.89 -13.51
CA ARG A 31 -0.54 12.67 -12.48
C ARG A 31 -1.47 13.01 -11.32
N ARG A 32 -2.74 13.38 -11.57
CA ARG A 32 -3.72 13.62 -10.49
C ARG A 32 -4.01 12.37 -9.68
N ALA A 33 -4.07 11.21 -10.34
CA ALA A 33 -4.26 9.92 -9.66
C ALA A 33 -3.05 9.55 -8.78
N LEU A 34 -1.85 10.01 -9.11
CA LEU A 34 -0.60 9.80 -8.37
C LEU A 34 -0.24 10.99 -7.46
N GLU A 35 -1.24 11.57 -6.76
CA GLU A 35 -1.06 12.68 -5.82
C GLU A 35 -0.33 13.91 -6.41
N ASN A 36 -0.56 14.18 -7.69
CA ASN A 36 0.05 15.25 -8.47
C ASN A 36 1.57 15.10 -8.74
N VAL A 37 2.15 13.91 -8.53
CA VAL A 37 3.57 13.65 -8.78
C VAL A 37 3.75 12.34 -9.54
N LEU A 38 4.26 12.42 -10.76
CA LEU A 38 4.66 11.23 -11.52
C LEU A 38 6.03 10.72 -11.06
N PHE A 39 6.33 9.46 -11.33
CA PHE A 39 7.64 8.88 -11.09
C PHE A 39 8.70 9.50 -12.01
N VAL A 40 8.37 9.85 -13.27
CA VAL A 40 9.29 10.63 -14.12
C VAL A 40 9.59 12.01 -13.53
N ASP A 41 8.65 12.63 -12.80
CA ASP A 41 8.91 13.92 -12.14
C ASP A 41 10.02 13.77 -11.08
N ARG A 42 10.05 12.61 -10.40
CA ARG A 42 11.09 12.26 -9.43
C ARG A 42 12.45 12.02 -10.11
N LEU A 43 12.46 11.35 -11.26
CA LEU A 43 13.69 11.13 -12.05
C LEU A 43 14.26 12.45 -12.59
N LEU A 44 13.42 13.33 -13.13
CA LEU A 44 13.82 14.65 -13.59
C LEU A 44 14.39 15.50 -12.44
N LYS A 45 13.75 15.44 -11.26
CA LYS A 45 14.26 16.12 -10.06
C LYS A 45 15.61 15.55 -9.61
N ALA A 46 15.82 14.23 -9.69
CA ALA A 46 17.07 13.58 -9.32
C ALA A 46 18.26 14.02 -10.20
N ILE A 47 18.01 14.46 -11.43
CA ILE A 47 19.04 15.04 -12.31
C ILE A 47 19.09 16.59 -12.26
N ASN A 48 18.51 17.20 -11.22
CA ASN A 48 18.45 18.64 -10.97
C ASN A 48 17.63 19.47 -11.97
N ILE A 49 16.69 18.87 -12.70
CA ILE A 49 15.72 19.63 -13.50
C ILE A 49 14.64 20.16 -12.56
N LYS A 50 14.65 21.49 -12.35
CA LYS A 50 13.68 22.19 -11.52
C LYS A 50 12.31 22.19 -12.18
N ALA A 51 11.26 22.22 -11.35
CA ALA A 51 9.87 22.27 -11.79
C ALA A 51 9.50 21.15 -12.79
N ALA A 52 9.96 19.92 -12.53
CA ALA A 52 9.72 18.75 -13.39
C ALA A 52 8.27 18.59 -13.85
N SER A 53 7.30 18.79 -12.95
CA SER A 53 5.87 18.71 -13.25
C SER A 53 5.34 19.79 -14.21
N LYS A 54 6.08 20.90 -14.39
CA LYS A 54 5.78 21.94 -15.39
C LYS A 54 6.46 21.67 -16.73
N VAL A 55 7.61 20.99 -16.71
CA VAL A 55 8.40 20.72 -17.92
C VAL A 55 7.89 19.48 -18.65
N TYR A 56 7.43 18.47 -17.91
CA TYR A 56 6.81 17.27 -18.47
C TYR A 56 5.29 17.24 -18.18
N PRO A 57 4.44 16.83 -19.13
CA PRO A 57 4.75 16.52 -20.53
C PRO A 57 4.97 17.80 -21.36
N PRO A 58 5.89 17.78 -22.35
CA PRO A 58 6.08 18.91 -23.27
C PRO A 58 4.85 19.14 -24.13
N ARG A 59 4.43 20.40 -24.28
CA ARG A 59 3.21 20.79 -25.00
C ARG A 59 3.44 21.22 -26.44
N SER A 60 4.70 21.44 -26.81
CA SER A 60 5.14 21.81 -28.16
C SER A 60 6.53 21.26 -28.45
N ASN A 61 6.90 21.20 -29.73
CA ASN A 61 8.25 20.81 -30.13
C ASN A 61 9.34 21.67 -29.48
N GLY A 62 9.10 22.98 -29.33
CA GLY A 62 10.02 23.89 -28.64
C GLY A 62 10.25 23.49 -27.18
N THR A 63 9.18 23.19 -26.43
CA THR A 63 9.31 22.73 -25.04
C THR A 63 9.96 21.35 -24.93
N LEU A 64 9.75 20.48 -25.91
CA LEU A 64 10.41 19.17 -25.99
C LEU A 64 11.93 19.33 -26.21
N ARG A 65 12.34 20.19 -27.15
CA ARG A 65 13.76 20.51 -27.38
C ARG A 65 14.41 21.11 -26.15
N GLN A 66 13.71 22.00 -25.43
CA GLN A 66 14.19 22.57 -24.17
C GLN A 66 14.37 21.50 -23.09
N LEU A 67 13.40 20.61 -22.89
CA LEU A 67 13.51 19.49 -21.94
C LEU A 67 14.68 18.57 -22.30
N PHE A 68 14.81 18.21 -23.57
CA PHE A 68 15.92 17.39 -24.06
C PHE A 68 17.28 18.05 -23.76
N GLN A 69 17.42 19.34 -24.07
CA GLN A 69 18.64 20.10 -23.80
C GLN A 69 18.95 20.15 -22.30
N GLN A 70 17.95 20.33 -21.43
CA GLN A 70 18.13 20.30 -19.98
C GLN A 70 18.63 18.93 -19.50
N ILE A 71 18.11 17.83 -20.05
CA ILE A 71 18.57 16.47 -19.72
C ILE A 71 20.03 16.29 -20.14
N VAL A 72 20.36 16.61 -21.39
CA VAL A 72 21.71 16.43 -21.96
C VAL A 72 22.76 17.25 -21.21
N THR A 73 22.41 18.50 -20.86
CA THR A 73 23.32 19.43 -20.17
C THR A 73 23.41 19.23 -18.65
N SER A 74 22.56 18.37 -18.06
CA SER A 74 22.64 18.04 -16.63
C SER A 74 24.01 17.45 -16.25
N SER A 75 24.40 17.55 -14.98
CA SER A 75 25.67 16.97 -14.49
C SER A 75 25.60 15.46 -14.22
N SER A 76 24.47 14.82 -14.53
CA SER A 76 24.24 13.41 -14.24
C SER A 76 25.00 12.46 -15.18
N PRO A 77 25.26 11.21 -14.76
CA PRO A 77 25.87 10.21 -15.62
C PRO A 77 25.07 9.95 -16.91
N ASN A 78 25.77 9.60 -17.99
CA ASN A 78 25.17 9.41 -19.32
C ASN A 78 24.01 8.42 -19.32
N HIS A 79 24.11 7.30 -18.59
CA HIS A 79 23.03 6.31 -18.54
C HIS A 79 21.73 6.86 -17.92
N HIS A 80 21.81 7.79 -16.96
CA HIS A 80 20.62 8.43 -16.38
C HIS A 80 19.96 9.39 -17.40
N LYS A 81 20.78 10.15 -18.13
CA LYS A 81 20.31 11.02 -19.21
C LYS A 81 19.65 10.23 -20.33
N GLN A 82 20.32 9.16 -20.78
CA GLN A 82 19.81 8.25 -21.81
C GLN A 82 18.51 7.55 -21.36
N SER A 83 18.39 7.20 -20.08
CA SER A 83 17.14 6.62 -19.51
C SER A 83 15.97 7.61 -19.63
N LEU A 84 16.17 8.88 -19.28
CA LEU A 84 15.12 9.90 -19.43
C LEU A 84 14.77 10.18 -20.90
N ILE A 85 15.76 10.18 -21.80
CA ILE A 85 15.50 10.29 -23.23
C ILE A 85 14.72 9.07 -23.74
N TYR A 86 15.11 7.87 -23.31
CA TYR A 86 14.38 6.63 -23.61
C TYR A 86 12.93 6.69 -23.13
N TYR A 87 12.68 7.20 -21.92
CA TYR A 87 11.34 7.43 -21.38
C TYR A 87 10.51 8.35 -22.30
N ILE A 88 11.08 9.48 -22.74
CA ILE A 88 10.42 10.42 -23.65
C ILE A 88 10.12 9.75 -25.00
N LEU A 89 11.06 8.95 -25.53
CA LEU A 89 10.85 8.21 -26.77
C LEU A 89 9.77 7.13 -26.63
N ARG A 90 9.55 6.56 -25.45
CA ARG A 90 8.46 5.59 -25.20
C ARG A 90 7.07 6.22 -25.36
N ASP A 91 6.91 7.48 -24.98
CA ASP A 91 5.67 8.22 -25.28
C ASP A 91 5.42 8.38 -26.79
N CYS A 92 6.48 8.24 -27.60
CA CYS A 92 6.47 8.45 -29.04
C CYS A 92 6.42 7.14 -29.84
N ARG A 93 6.13 5.99 -29.21
CA ARG A 93 6.17 4.66 -29.85
C ARG A 93 5.33 4.51 -31.13
N ASN A 94 4.34 5.37 -31.33
CA ASN A 94 3.43 5.34 -32.49
C ASN A 94 3.72 6.47 -33.51
N ALA A 95 4.80 7.23 -33.35
CA ALA A 95 5.06 8.45 -34.13
C ALA A 95 5.81 8.22 -35.45
N GLY A 96 6.23 6.99 -35.75
CA GLY A 96 6.99 6.65 -36.96
C GLY A 96 6.95 5.15 -37.29
N ASP A 97 7.83 4.71 -38.18
CA ASP A 97 7.98 3.32 -38.58
C ASP A 97 8.83 2.55 -37.55
N GLY A 98 8.16 1.79 -36.68
CA GLY A 98 8.76 1.06 -35.56
C GLY A 98 8.83 1.85 -34.25
N ASP A 99 9.45 1.24 -33.23
CA ASP A 99 9.57 1.82 -31.88
C ASP A 99 10.87 2.65 -31.74
N PRO A 100 10.79 4.00 -31.70
CA PRO A 100 11.98 4.85 -31.62
C PRO A 100 12.78 4.64 -30.34
N SER A 101 12.12 4.24 -29.24
CA SER A 101 12.79 4.00 -27.97
C SER A 101 13.71 2.78 -28.03
N LEU A 102 13.24 1.68 -28.63
CA LEU A 102 14.02 0.45 -28.80
C LEU A 102 15.16 0.66 -29.79
N GLN A 103 14.92 1.41 -30.87
CA GLN A 103 15.98 1.79 -31.82
C GLN A 103 17.07 2.62 -31.12
N PHE A 104 16.68 3.59 -30.29
CA PHE A 104 17.61 4.39 -29.48
C PHE A 104 18.44 3.54 -28.51
N ALA A 105 17.78 2.66 -27.76
CA ALA A 105 18.44 1.79 -26.79
C ALA A 105 19.49 0.88 -27.46
N ARG A 106 19.18 0.34 -28.65
CA ARG A 106 20.11 -0.49 -29.44
C ARG A 106 21.26 0.34 -30.02
N LYS A 107 20.95 1.48 -30.65
CA LYS A 107 21.95 2.33 -31.33
C LYS A 107 22.99 2.90 -30.39
N TYR A 108 22.58 3.23 -29.16
CA TYR A 108 23.44 3.87 -28.17
C TYR A 108 23.75 2.99 -26.96
N CYS A 109 23.51 1.67 -27.09
CA CYS A 109 23.84 0.64 -26.11
C CYS A 109 23.37 0.98 -24.68
N LEU A 110 22.11 1.40 -24.51
CA LEU A 110 21.53 1.62 -23.19
C LEU A 110 21.51 0.28 -22.42
N PRO A 111 22.20 0.16 -21.27
CA PRO A 111 22.25 -1.12 -20.57
C PRO A 111 20.87 -1.59 -20.14
N GLU A 112 20.66 -2.90 -20.18
CA GLU A 112 19.34 -3.51 -19.97
C GLU A 112 18.69 -3.12 -18.64
N LYS A 113 19.46 -3.09 -17.54
CA LYS A 113 18.94 -2.66 -16.23
C LYS A 113 18.31 -1.26 -16.25
N TYR A 114 18.89 -0.32 -16.99
CA TYR A 114 18.36 1.03 -17.12
C TYR A 114 17.11 1.06 -18.00
N ARG A 115 17.10 0.25 -19.07
CA ARG A 115 15.93 0.06 -19.93
C ARG A 115 14.76 -0.52 -19.14
N LEU A 116 14.94 -1.65 -18.46
CA LEU A 116 13.92 -2.33 -17.65
C LEU A 116 13.37 -1.42 -16.55
N PHE A 117 14.26 -0.77 -15.80
CA PHE A 117 13.85 0.20 -14.78
C PHE A 117 13.00 1.32 -15.38
N THR A 118 13.44 1.92 -16.48
CA THR A 118 12.71 3.01 -17.14
C THR A 118 11.37 2.55 -17.72
N GLU A 119 11.29 1.33 -18.27
CA GLU A 119 10.03 0.74 -18.71
C GLU A 119 9.05 0.56 -17.55
N GLY A 120 9.54 0.07 -16.41
CA GLY A 120 8.77 -0.05 -15.19
C GLY A 120 8.19 1.29 -14.72
N ILE A 121 9.03 2.33 -14.66
CA ILE A 121 8.61 3.69 -14.31
C ILE A 121 7.59 4.24 -15.31
N TRP A 122 7.80 4.01 -16.60
CA TRP A 122 6.85 4.41 -17.65
C TRP A 122 5.49 3.73 -17.47
N HIS A 123 5.45 2.43 -17.15
CA HIS A 123 4.20 1.74 -16.87
C HIS A 123 3.51 2.24 -15.58
N LEU A 124 4.27 2.58 -14.52
CA LEU A 124 3.71 3.20 -13.32
C LEU A 124 3.01 4.52 -13.62
N ASP A 125 3.64 5.40 -14.40
CA ASP A 125 3.07 6.69 -14.79
C ASP A 125 1.87 6.56 -15.74
N LYS A 126 1.72 5.40 -16.40
CA LYS A 126 0.51 5.03 -17.17
C LYS A 126 -0.56 4.34 -16.33
N LEU A 127 -0.34 4.12 -15.03
CA LEU A 127 -1.20 3.34 -14.12
C LEU A 127 -1.32 1.84 -14.53
N GLU A 128 -0.36 1.34 -15.30
CA GLU A 128 -0.28 -0.06 -15.74
C GLU A 128 0.52 -0.90 -14.73
N PHE A 129 0.04 -0.96 -13.48
CA PHE A 129 0.81 -1.49 -12.33
C PHE A 129 1.34 -2.92 -12.52
N ARG A 130 0.55 -3.83 -13.10
CA ARG A 130 0.99 -5.22 -13.33
C ARG A 130 2.24 -5.29 -14.21
N LYS A 131 2.22 -4.60 -15.36
CA LYS A 131 3.38 -4.53 -16.28
C LYS A 131 4.55 -3.78 -15.66
N ALA A 132 4.27 -2.75 -14.86
CA ALA A 132 5.31 -2.06 -14.13
C ALA A 132 6.07 -3.01 -13.19
N LEU A 133 5.34 -3.85 -12.45
CA LEU A 133 5.96 -4.80 -11.53
C LEU A 133 6.74 -5.89 -12.26
N GLU A 134 6.28 -6.39 -13.41
CA GLU A 134 7.04 -7.32 -14.26
C GLU A 134 8.45 -6.79 -14.59
N CYS A 135 8.61 -5.47 -14.72
CA CYS A 135 9.91 -4.83 -14.92
C CYS A 135 10.65 -4.54 -13.60
N LEU A 136 9.96 -3.98 -12.60
CA LEU A 136 10.59 -3.39 -11.41
C LEU A 136 10.97 -4.41 -10.34
N THR A 137 10.42 -5.63 -10.41
CA THR A 137 10.77 -6.72 -9.49
C THR A 137 11.88 -7.62 -10.03
N GLU A 138 12.56 -7.21 -11.10
CA GLU A 138 13.68 -7.96 -11.66
C GLU A 138 14.89 -7.92 -10.70
N PRO A 139 15.49 -9.06 -10.32
CA PRO A 139 16.52 -9.12 -9.28
C PRO A 139 17.81 -8.34 -9.55
N SER A 140 18.17 -8.06 -10.80
CA SER A 140 19.35 -7.26 -11.15
C SER A 140 19.16 -5.76 -10.92
N LEU A 141 17.91 -5.31 -10.70
CA LEU A 141 17.60 -3.91 -10.42
C LEU A 141 17.83 -3.58 -8.94
N ILE A 142 18.39 -2.40 -8.71
CA ILE A 142 18.39 -1.78 -7.39
C ILE A 142 17.06 -1.05 -7.23
N PRO A 143 16.23 -1.41 -6.23
CA PRO A 143 14.94 -0.76 -6.01
C PRO A 143 15.11 0.74 -5.84
N THR A 144 14.46 1.51 -6.72
CA THR A 144 14.47 2.98 -6.66
C THR A 144 13.04 3.45 -6.38
N PHE A 145 12.87 4.27 -5.35
CA PHE A 145 11.56 4.67 -4.79
C PHE A 145 10.69 3.51 -4.26
N PRO A 146 11.26 2.53 -3.52
CA PRO A 146 10.52 1.34 -3.12
C PRO A 146 9.29 1.67 -2.25
N ASP A 147 9.43 2.62 -1.33
CA ASP A 147 8.33 3.06 -0.46
C ASP A 147 7.21 3.76 -1.23
N GLU A 148 7.55 4.58 -2.22
CA GLU A 148 6.54 5.34 -2.95
C GLU A 148 5.79 4.48 -3.95
N ILE A 149 6.45 3.49 -4.54
CA ILE A 149 5.78 2.47 -5.35
C ILE A 149 4.80 1.69 -4.48
N LEU A 150 5.24 1.21 -3.32
CA LEU A 150 4.35 0.48 -2.40
C LEU A 150 3.19 1.35 -1.91
N TYR A 151 3.45 2.61 -1.58
CA TYR A 151 2.41 3.56 -1.17
C TYR A 151 1.34 3.72 -2.25
N VAL A 152 1.75 3.93 -3.52
CA VAL A 152 0.81 4.05 -4.63
C VAL A 152 -0.02 2.78 -4.78
N LEU A 153 0.61 1.59 -4.77
CA LEU A 153 -0.11 0.31 -4.87
C LEU A 153 -1.12 0.10 -3.74
N SER A 154 -0.81 0.62 -2.54
CA SER A 154 -1.64 0.48 -1.35
C SER A 154 -2.81 1.47 -1.28
N THR A 155 -2.75 2.58 -2.02
CA THR A 155 -3.72 3.70 -1.92
C THR A 155 -4.59 3.90 -3.15
N LEU A 156 -4.52 2.99 -4.13
CA LEU A 156 -5.39 3.04 -5.30
C LEU A 156 -6.87 3.00 -4.88
N PRO A 157 -7.79 3.68 -5.60
CA PRO A 157 -9.22 3.66 -5.27
C PRO A 157 -9.85 2.27 -5.27
N LYS A 158 -9.30 1.35 -6.08
CA LYS A 158 -9.62 -0.08 -6.11
C LYS A 158 -8.30 -0.84 -6.11
N PRO A 159 -7.65 -0.95 -4.95
CA PRO A 159 -6.33 -1.54 -4.87
C PRO A 159 -6.44 -3.05 -5.11
N ASP A 160 -5.64 -3.55 -6.04
CA ASP A 160 -5.35 -4.97 -6.11
C ASP A 160 -4.36 -5.29 -5.00
N TYR A 161 -4.89 -5.67 -3.82
CA TYR A 161 -4.08 -5.97 -2.64
C TYR A 161 -2.99 -7.01 -2.93
N SER A 162 -3.22 -7.92 -3.88
CA SER A 162 -2.23 -8.92 -4.27
C SER A 162 -0.98 -8.31 -4.88
N LEU A 163 -1.10 -7.20 -5.62
CA LEU A 163 0.06 -6.51 -6.20
C LEU A 163 0.90 -5.81 -5.13
N ALA A 164 0.24 -5.15 -4.16
CA ALA A 164 0.94 -4.50 -3.05
C ALA A 164 1.69 -5.53 -2.19
N THR A 165 1.03 -6.65 -1.84
CA THR A 165 1.66 -7.75 -1.10
C THR A 165 2.80 -8.40 -1.88
N ALA A 166 2.60 -8.71 -3.17
CA ALA A 166 3.65 -9.31 -4.00
C ALA A 166 4.87 -8.38 -4.12
N TYR A 167 4.64 -7.08 -4.30
CA TYR A 167 5.72 -6.09 -4.34
C TYR A 167 6.47 -6.01 -3.01
N TYR A 168 5.74 -5.94 -1.89
CA TYR A 168 6.36 -5.92 -0.56
C TYR A 168 7.23 -7.16 -0.31
N LEU A 169 6.71 -8.35 -0.61
CA LEU A 169 7.47 -9.61 -0.41
C LEU A 169 8.69 -9.72 -1.33
N THR A 170 8.63 -9.14 -2.54
CA THR A 170 9.72 -9.26 -3.52
C THR A 170 10.80 -8.20 -3.32
N VAL A 171 10.40 -6.95 -3.10
CA VAL A 171 11.32 -5.80 -3.04
C VAL A 171 11.70 -5.44 -1.60
N SER A 172 10.93 -5.89 -0.61
CA SER A 172 11.10 -5.54 0.81
C SER A 172 11.33 -4.04 1.05
N PRO A 173 10.40 -3.15 0.66
CA PRO A 173 10.52 -1.72 0.93
C PRO A 173 10.78 -1.44 2.41
N PRO A 174 11.64 -0.44 2.74
CA PRO A 174 12.03 -0.16 4.12
C PRO A 174 10.90 0.38 4.98
N LEU A 175 9.81 0.89 4.39
CA LEU A 175 8.70 1.53 5.11
C LEU A 175 9.16 2.72 5.98
N ALA A 176 10.14 3.47 5.47
CA ALA A 176 10.73 4.63 6.15
C ALA A 176 9.71 5.77 6.31
N SER A 177 8.73 5.88 5.40
CA SER A 177 7.64 6.84 5.55
C SER A 177 6.50 6.27 6.41
N PRO A 178 6.09 6.95 7.50
CA PRO A 178 4.90 6.56 8.27
C PRO A 178 3.65 6.46 7.40
N LYS A 179 3.53 7.34 6.39
CA LYS A 179 2.42 7.32 5.43
C LYS A 179 2.37 6.00 4.64
N THR A 180 3.53 5.52 4.19
CA THR A 180 3.67 4.24 3.49
C THR A 180 3.42 3.06 4.42
N LEU A 181 3.98 3.08 5.63
CA LEU A 181 3.76 2.07 6.66
C LEU A 181 2.26 1.87 6.92
N HIS A 182 1.53 2.95 7.22
CA HIS A 182 0.10 2.85 7.51
C HIS A 182 -0.72 2.41 6.30
N ALA A 183 -0.41 2.92 5.10
CA ALA A 183 -1.11 2.52 3.89
C ALA A 183 -0.93 1.02 3.60
N TYR A 184 0.29 0.50 3.75
CA TYR A 184 0.54 -0.93 3.57
C TYR A 184 -0.05 -1.76 4.71
N PHE A 185 -0.04 -1.26 5.94
CA PHE A 185 -0.69 -1.93 7.06
C PHE A 185 -2.21 -2.08 6.84
N ASP A 186 -2.85 -1.07 6.26
CA ASP A 186 -4.26 -1.16 5.88
C ASP A 186 -4.49 -2.26 4.84
N VAL A 187 -3.57 -2.45 3.90
CA VAL A 187 -3.61 -3.58 2.96
C VAL A 187 -3.54 -4.91 3.70
N LEU A 188 -2.62 -5.07 4.65
CA LEU A 188 -2.51 -6.29 5.47
C LEU A 188 -3.80 -6.58 6.26
N CYS A 189 -4.40 -5.54 6.84
CA CYS A 189 -5.67 -5.66 7.55
C CYS A 189 -6.80 -6.13 6.62
N GLN A 190 -6.81 -5.66 5.37
CA GLN A 190 -7.80 -6.07 4.37
C GLN A 190 -7.64 -7.52 3.93
N THR A 191 -6.41 -8.01 3.84
CA THR A 191 -6.12 -9.38 3.40
C THR A 191 -6.26 -10.40 4.52
N ARG A 192 -5.54 -10.23 5.65
CA ARG A 192 -5.50 -11.20 6.76
C ARG A 192 -5.18 -10.54 8.11
N ILE A 193 -6.10 -10.68 9.06
CA ILE A 193 -5.97 -10.16 10.44
C ILE A 193 -4.73 -10.73 11.13
N THR A 194 -4.52 -12.05 11.08
CA THR A 194 -3.37 -12.70 11.70
C THR A 194 -2.02 -12.20 11.16
N GLU A 195 -1.92 -11.99 9.85
CA GLU A 195 -0.68 -11.49 9.23
C GLU A 195 -0.40 -10.06 9.64
N SER A 196 -1.42 -9.20 9.66
CA SER A 196 -1.30 -7.82 10.16
C SER A 196 -0.85 -7.79 11.63
N PHE A 197 -1.33 -8.70 12.47
CA PHE A 197 -0.88 -8.82 13.85
C PHE A 197 0.60 -9.20 13.96
N TYR A 198 1.07 -10.21 13.23
CA TYR A 198 2.50 -10.55 13.25
C TYR A 198 3.37 -9.45 12.64
N PHE A 199 2.82 -8.62 11.76
CA PHE A 199 3.50 -7.43 11.26
C PHE A 199 3.70 -6.38 12.37
N THR A 200 2.71 -6.15 13.25
CA THR A 200 2.88 -5.20 14.38
C THR A 200 4.01 -5.64 15.31
N ARG A 201 4.15 -6.96 15.54
CA ARG A 201 5.20 -7.54 16.40
C ARG A 201 6.63 -7.39 15.87
N LYS A 202 6.81 -7.02 14.61
CA LYS A 202 8.13 -6.74 14.03
C LYS A 202 8.60 -5.30 14.32
N GLN A 203 7.71 -4.44 14.80
CA GLN A 203 8.01 -3.03 15.09
C GLN A 203 8.47 -2.84 16.52
N ASP A 204 9.02 -1.66 16.82
CA ASP A 204 9.27 -1.23 18.20
C ASP A 204 7.96 -1.04 18.98
N ASP A 205 8.03 -0.96 20.30
CA ASP A 205 6.86 -0.95 21.18
C ASP A 205 5.86 0.17 20.89
N ASN A 206 6.32 1.36 20.49
CA ASN A 206 5.42 2.48 20.21
C ASN A 206 4.63 2.24 18.92
N LEU A 207 5.32 1.88 17.84
CA LEU A 207 4.67 1.55 16.57
C LEU A 207 3.82 0.29 16.68
N ARG A 208 4.26 -0.71 17.44
CA ARG A 208 3.52 -1.94 17.67
C ARG A 208 2.18 -1.66 18.34
N HIS A 209 2.18 -0.83 19.39
CA HIS A 209 0.95 -0.41 20.07
C HIS A 209 0.04 0.36 19.10
N GLU A 210 0.56 1.36 18.39
CA GLU A 210 -0.21 2.15 17.44
C GLU A 210 -0.87 1.29 16.34
N LEU A 211 -0.11 0.38 15.75
CA LEU A 211 -0.61 -0.50 14.69
C LEU A 211 -1.61 -1.54 15.24
N LEU A 212 -1.44 -2.01 16.48
CA LEU A 212 -2.42 -2.90 17.11
C LEU A 212 -3.76 -2.17 17.33
N GLU A 213 -3.74 -0.94 17.84
CA GLU A 213 -4.96 -0.13 17.95
C GLU A 213 -5.62 0.06 16.57
N ARG A 214 -4.81 0.32 15.54
CA ARG A 214 -5.30 0.48 14.17
C ARG A 214 -5.98 -0.78 13.66
N LEU A 215 -5.42 -1.97 13.93
CA LEU A 215 -6.03 -3.26 13.60
C LEU A 215 -7.39 -3.44 14.29
N ILE A 216 -7.46 -3.15 15.60
CA ILE A 216 -8.70 -3.25 16.39
C ILE A 216 -9.77 -2.31 15.80
N VAL A 217 -9.42 -1.05 15.57
CA VAL A 217 -10.33 -0.06 14.97
C VAL A 217 -10.79 -0.50 13.58
N PHE A 218 -9.90 -1.06 12.76
CA PHE A 218 -10.22 -1.58 11.43
C PHE A 218 -11.28 -2.68 11.47
N VAL A 219 -11.11 -3.68 12.34
CA VAL A 219 -12.07 -4.79 12.50
C VAL A 219 -13.43 -4.25 12.91
N HIS A 220 -13.48 -3.35 13.90
CA HIS A 220 -14.74 -2.82 14.42
C HIS A 220 -15.43 -1.82 13.48
N SER A 221 -14.67 -1.13 12.63
CA SER A 221 -15.18 -0.22 11.59
C SER A 221 -15.63 -0.95 10.32
N THR A 222 -15.36 -2.25 10.20
CA THR A 222 -15.88 -3.06 9.08
C THR A 222 -17.41 -3.07 9.10
N LYS A 223 -18.05 -2.96 7.93
CA LYS A 223 -19.52 -2.98 7.82
C LYS A 223 -20.09 -4.28 8.41
N ALA A 224 -21.23 -4.18 9.08
CA ALA A 224 -21.90 -5.34 9.67
C ALA A 224 -22.22 -6.41 8.60
N GLY A 225 -22.02 -7.67 8.97
CA GLY A 225 -22.19 -8.83 8.10
C GLY A 225 -21.16 -9.92 8.40
N GLU A 226 -21.17 -10.99 7.59
CA GLU A 226 -20.30 -12.16 7.75
C GLU A 226 -18.81 -11.79 7.79
N LEU A 227 -18.36 -10.86 6.94
CA LEU A 227 -16.97 -10.41 6.92
C LEU A 227 -16.53 -9.79 8.26
N LYS A 228 -17.39 -8.99 8.90
CA LYS A 228 -17.09 -8.43 10.23
C LYS A 228 -17.01 -9.54 11.28
N ALA A 229 -17.94 -10.49 11.25
CA ALA A 229 -17.95 -11.62 12.18
C ALA A 229 -16.67 -12.45 12.06
N ASN A 230 -16.25 -12.80 10.84
CA ASN A 230 -15.02 -13.54 10.58
C ASN A 230 -13.78 -12.78 11.09
N ARG A 231 -13.68 -11.48 10.76
CA ARG A 231 -12.56 -10.64 11.24
C ARG A 231 -12.54 -10.47 12.75
N ALA A 232 -13.70 -10.34 13.39
CA ALA A 232 -13.81 -10.27 14.85
C ALA A 232 -13.40 -11.59 15.51
N MET A 233 -13.78 -12.72 14.91
CA MET A 233 -13.36 -14.04 15.39
C MET A 233 -11.85 -14.22 15.27
N ASP A 234 -11.25 -13.83 14.13
CA ASP A 234 -9.79 -13.84 13.96
C ASP A 234 -9.10 -12.97 15.02
N LEU A 235 -9.64 -11.77 15.28
CA LEU A 235 -9.12 -10.83 16.28
C LEU A 235 -9.16 -11.41 17.70
N ILE A 236 -10.27 -12.05 18.09
CA ILE A 236 -10.44 -12.67 19.42
C ILE A 236 -9.45 -13.83 19.60
N ASN A 237 -9.19 -14.59 18.55
CA ASN A 237 -8.27 -15.74 18.60
C ASN A 237 -6.79 -15.37 18.44
N LEU A 238 -6.43 -14.08 18.36
CA LEU A 238 -5.03 -13.68 18.31
C LEU A 238 -4.29 -14.05 19.62
N PRO A 239 -3.06 -14.57 19.51
CA PRO A 239 -2.25 -14.94 20.68
C PRO A 239 -1.55 -13.71 21.27
N LEU A 240 -2.32 -12.80 21.87
CA LEU A 240 -1.80 -11.58 22.50
C LEU A 240 -0.97 -11.93 23.75
N SER A 241 0.08 -11.16 23.98
CA SER A 241 0.84 -11.14 25.24
C SER A 241 0.10 -10.32 26.31
N GLU A 242 0.48 -10.44 27.58
CA GLU A 242 -0.16 -9.67 28.67
C GLU A 242 -0.19 -8.15 28.43
N VAL A 243 0.86 -7.60 27.84
CA VAL A 243 0.92 -6.17 27.51
C VAL A 243 -0.03 -5.83 26.35
N GLU A 244 -0.08 -6.69 25.32
CA GLU A 244 -0.99 -6.51 24.18
C GLU A 244 -2.46 -6.69 24.60
N GLU A 245 -2.74 -7.54 25.58
CA GLU A 245 -4.07 -7.70 26.21
C GLU A 245 -4.53 -6.42 26.89
N GLN A 246 -3.63 -5.75 27.63
CA GLN A 246 -3.93 -4.46 28.24
C GLN A 246 -4.24 -3.39 27.19
N TRP A 247 -3.42 -3.29 26.14
CA TRP A 247 -3.66 -2.39 25.01
C TRP A 247 -4.98 -2.68 24.31
N PHE A 248 -5.31 -3.96 24.14
CA PHE A 248 -6.56 -4.41 23.53
C PHE A 248 -7.78 -3.94 24.32
N GLU A 249 -7.82 -4.18 25.64
CA GLU A 249 -8.90 -3.73 26.50
C GLU A 249 -8.97 -2.20 26.60
N GLU A 250 -7.82 -1.54 26.72
CA GLU A 250 -7.76 -0.07 26.77
C GLU A 250 -8.35 0.54 25.51
N CYS A 251 -7.96 0.04 24.33
CA CYS A 251 -8.47 0.54 23.05
C CYS A 251 -10.00 0.40 22.92
N LEU A 252 -10.55 -0.73 23.37
CA LEU A 252 -11.97 -1.09 23.25
C LEU A 252 -12.87 -0.50 24.35
N LEU A 253 -12.34 -0.25 25.55
CA LEU A 253 -13.14 0.27 26.66
C LEU A 253 -12.98 1.78 26.85
N ARG A 254 -11.79 2.33 26.57
CA ARG A 254 -11.43 3.72 26.91
C ARG A 254 -10.88 4.52 25.73
N GLY A 255 -10.27 3.84 24.77
CA GLY A 255 -9.55 4.40 23.64
C GLY A 255 -10.38 4.61 22.38
N LYS A 256 -9.73 4.44 21.23
CA LYS A 256 -10.24 4.81 19.90
C LYS A 256 -11.43 3.98 19.45
N ALA A 257 -11.58 2.75 19.95
CA ALA A 257 -12.61 1.81 19.52
C ALA A 257 -13.85 1.78 20.44
N LYS A 258 -13.85 2.52 21.56
CA LYS A 258 -14.91 2.43 22.59
C LYS A 258 -16.35 2.68 22.11
N HIS A 259 -16.50 3.53 21.11
CA HIS A 259 -17.81 3.90 20.56
C HIS A 259 -18.20 3.04 19.35
N LEU A 260 -17.37 2.07 18.97
CA LEU A 260 -17.64 1.21 17.84
C LEU A 260 -18.53 0.02 18.24
N GLN A 261 -19.42 -0.37 17.34
CA GLN A 261 -20.35 -1.46 17.57
C GLN A 261 -19.61 -2.78 17.83
N GLY A 262 -19.98 -3.45 18.93
CA GLY A 262 -19.42 -4.72 19.36
C GLY A 262 -18.09 -4.63 20.12
N ALA A 263 -17.63 -3.42 20.49
CA ALA A 263 -16.37 -3.25 21.20
C ALA A 263 -16.36 -3.98 22.56
N MET A 264 -17.38 -3.72 23.38
CA MET A 264 -17.52 -4.35 24.70
C MET A 264 -17.81 -5.86 24.57
N ASP A 265 -18.64 -6.28 23.61
CA ASP A 265 -18.89 -7.70 23.31
C ASP A 265 -17.58 -8.45 23.00
N THR A 266 -16.67 -7.82 22.26
CA THR A 266 -15.39 -8.44 21.86
C THR A 266 -14.45 -8.60 23.04
N VAL A 267 -14.42 -7.62 23.96
CA VAL A 267 -13.68 -7.77 25.23
C VAL A 267 -14.23 -8.95 26.03
N MET A 268 -15.55 -9.09 26.15
CA MET A 268 -16.16 -10.22 26.88
C MET A 268 -15.85 -11.56 26.23
N MET A 269 -16.02 -11.67 24.91
CA MET A 269 -15.70 -12.90 24.18
C MET A 269 -14.23 -13.28 24.36
N ARG A 270 -13.32 -12.29 24.32
CA ARG A 270 -11.89 -12.54 24.53
C ARG A 270 -11.57 -13.00 25.96
N ARG A 271 -12.15 -12.37 26.97
CA ARG A 271 -12.00 -12.78 28.38
C ARG A 271 -12.50 -14.21 28.61
N ILE A 272 -13.64 -14.58 28.02
CA ILE A 272 -14.17 -15.94 28.08
C ILE A 272 -13.23 -16.92 27.38
N ALA A 273 -12.80 -16.62 26.15
CA ALA A 273 -11.93 -17.50 25.36
C ALA A 273 -10.55 -17.72 26.00
N THR A 274 -10.05 -16.75 26.76
CA THR A 274 -8.75 -16.80 27.46
C THR A 274 -8.86 -17.22 28.93
N GLY A 275 -10.07 -17.48 29.44
CA GLY A 275 -10.30 -17.88 30.84
C GLY A 275 -10.14 -16.75 31.88
N ARG A 276 -10.09 -15.48 31.46
CA ARG A 276 -9.98 -14.29 32.32
C ARG A 276 -11.35 -13.86 32.84
N LEU A 277 -11.94 -14.65 33.73
CA LEU A 277 -13.30 -14.44 34.24
C LEU A 277 -13.40 -13.42 35.39
N GLU A 278 -12.30 -12.77 35.76
CA GLU A 278 -12.27 -11.76 36.80
C GLU A 278 -13.19 -10.57 36.44
N ASN A 279 -14.08 -10.19 37.35
CA ASN A 279 -15.07 -9.11 37.18
C ASN A 279 -16.09 -9.26 36.03
N LEU A 280 -16.11 -10.41 35.34
CA LEU A 280 -16.98 -10.65 34.18
C LEU A 280 -18.47 -10.48 34.53
N GLY A 281 -18.89 -10.88 35.74
CA GLY A 281 -20.30 -10.84 36.16
C GLY A 281 -20.91 -9.45 36.22
N HIS A 282 -20.12 -8.43 36.60
CA HIS A 282 -20.53 -7.03 36.65
C HIS A 282 -20.56 -6.41 35.25
N ASP A 283 -19.56 -6.68 34.43
CA ASP A 283 -19.48 -6.10 33.10
C ASP A 283 -20.55 -6.69 32.15
N LEU A 284 -20.97 -7.94 32.36
CA LEU A 284 -22.10 -8.56 31.65
C LEU A 284 -23.44 -7.89 31.95
N GLU A 285 -23.63 -7.31 33.14
CA GLU A 285 -24.87 -6.58 33.49
C GLU A 285 -25.02 -5.27 32.70
N ALA A 286 -23.91 -4.68 32.26
CA ALA A 286 -23.90 -3.48 31.43
C ALA A 286 -24.18 -3.76 29.94
N LEU A 287 -24.15 -5.02 29.51
CA LEU A 287 -24.41 -5.47 28.14
C LEU A 287 -25.87 -5.92 27.91
N ASP A 288 -26.74 -5.67 28.88
CA ASP A 288 -28.11 -6.17 28.88
C ASP A 288 -28.92 -5.66 27.68
N GLY A 289 -29.73 -6.56 27.09
CA GLY A 289 -30.81 -6.17 26.17
C GLY A 289 -30.72 -6.57 24.69
N ARG A 290 -29.60 -7.07 24.15
CA ARG A 290 -29.53 -7.51 22.74
C ARG A 290 -29.49 -9.04 22.62
N ARG A 291 -30.57 -9.63 22.08
CA ARG A 291 -30.64 -11.06 21.73
C ARG A 291 -30.08 -11.29 20.32
N ILE A 292 -29.15 -12.23 20.19
CA ILE A 292 -28.62 -12.73 18.91
C ILE A 292 -28.97 -14.21 18.87
N ASP A 293 -29.75 -14.63 17.86
CA ASP A 293 -30.23 -16.02 17.70
C ASP A 293 -30.90 -16.62 18.94
N GLY A 294 -31.64 -15.79 19.68
CA GLY A 294 -32.38 -16.20 20.88
C GLY A 294 -31.56 -16.27 22.16
N LEU A 295 -30.25 -16.03 22.09
CA LEU A 295 -29.33 -15.96 23.22
C LEU A 295 -28.93 -14.52 23.52
N ASN A 296 -28.78 -14.18 24.79
CA ASN A 296 -28.15 -12.94 25.23
C ASN A 296 -27.02 -13.22 26.24
N TRP A 297 -26.32 -12.16 26.66
CA TRP A 297 -25.25 -12.25 27.65
C TRP A 297 -25.72 -12.79 29.02
N ASN A 298 -27.00 -12.62 29.37
CA ASN A 298 -27.56 -13.19 30.61
C ASN A 298 -27.70 -14.71 30.53
N ASP A 299 -28.08 -15.23 29.35
CA ASP A 299 -28.17 -16.68 29.12
C ASP A 299 -26.78 -17.34 29.25
N LEU A 300 -25.73 -16.67 28.75
CA LEU A 300 -24.33 -17.11 28.91
C LEU A 300 -23.87 -17.01 30.37
N LYS A 301 -24.18 -15.92 31.08
CA LYS A 301 -23.86 -15.72 32.50
C LYS A 301 -24.38 -16.87 33.37
N ASN A 302 -25.64 -17.26 33.16
CA ASN A 302 -26.28 -18.35 33.92
C ASN A 302 -25.57 -19.70 33.73
N ASN A 303 -24.93 -19.92 32.58
CA ASN A 303 -24.17 -21.14 32.29
C ASN A 303 -22.70 -21.07 32.73
N LEU A 304 -22.13 -19.88 32.89
CA LEU A 304 -20.74 -19.65 33.30
C LEU A 304 -20.56 -19.56 34.82
N GLN A 305 -21.64 -19.39 35.60
CA GLN A 305 -21.54 -19.54 37.04
C GLN A 305 -21.21 -21.00 37.38
N PRO A 306 -20.11 -21.28 38.10
CA PRO A 306 -19.82 -22.65 38.53
C PRO A 306 -20.99 -23.14 39.37
N GLY A 307 -21.56 -24.27 38.99
CA GLY A 307 -22.69 -24.89 39.66
C GLY A 307 -22.44 -25.02 41.16
N ALA A 308 -23.16 -24.22 41.94
CA ALA A 308 -23.67 -24.71 43.20
C ALA A 308 -24.73 -25.77 42.85
N SER A 309 -24.50 -27.01 43.29
CA SER A 309 -25.47 -28.13 43.29
C SER A 309 -25.43 -29.08 42.08
N LEU A 310 -24.36 -29.85 41.95
CA LEU A 310 -24.48 -31.27 41.60
C LEU A 310 -23.67 -32.06 42.63
N ILE A 311 -24.30 -33.12 43.15
CA ILE A 311 -23.87 -34.01 44.25
C ILE A 311 -24.34 -33.55 45.65
N GLY A 312 -25.58 -33.94 45.97
CA GLY A 312 -26.16 -33.87 47.31
C GLY A 312 -27.39 -34.78 47.44
N GLY A 313 -27.19 -36.10 47.40
CA GLY A 313 -28.11 -37.15 47.92
C GLY A 313 -29.49 -37.29 47.25
N PRO A 314 -30.25 -38.39 47.48
CA PRO A 314 -30.31 -39.06 48.77
C PRO A 314 -30.09 -40.58 48.73
N ASP A 315 -29.55 -41.07 49.86
CA ASP A 315 -29.70 -42.45 50.32
C ASP A 315 -31.17 -42.86 50.38
N ALA A 316 -31.47 -44.07 49.89
CA ALA A 316 -32.72 -44.76 50.12
C ALA A 316 -32.47 -45.97 51.03
N VAL A 317 -33.22 -45.99 52.13
CA VAL A 317 -33.46 -47.13 53.03
C VAL A 317 -34.06 -48.31 52.27
#